data_AF-A0A842F4S0-F1
#
_entry.id   AF-A0A842F4S0-F1
#
_cell.length_a   1.000
_cell.length_b   1.000
_cell.length_c   1.000
_cell.angle_alpha   90.00
_cell.angle_beta   90.00
_cell.angle_gamma   90.00
#
_symmetry.space_group_name_H-M   'P 1'
#
loop_
_entity.id
_entity.type
_entity.pdbx_description
1 polymer ?
#
loop_
_entity_poly.entity_id
_entity_poly.type
_entity_poly.pdbx_seq_one_letter_code
_entity_poly.pdbx_strand_id
1 'polypeptide(L)'
;MKTSEFKQAVEEIGLDLGSVGSETSVNMYMIFDPDTRGDVATIFKNDLYGMRVSGDASNRIGEEKTKELFELLTAYASTPIEEREEPKKYYVKCPITDFYLKIKKDESTKPIWSASKPESELWKSKFTRAEIDAFEFPTDHLKEDEVKNDER
;
A
#
# COMPACT_ATOMS: atom_id res chain seq x y z
N MET A 1 -8.27 -6.68 -2.89
CA MET A 1 -7.96 -6.47 -1.46
C MET A 1 -6.63 -5.76 -1.35
N LYS A 2 -6.61 -4.61 -0.68
CA LYS A 2 -5.39 -3.86 -0.40
C LYS A 2 -4.54 -4.57 0.66
N THR A 3 -3.23 -4.35 0.63
CA THR A 3 -2.29 -4.85 1.64
C THR A 3 -2.66 -4.40 3.06
N SER A 4 -3.13 -3.16 3.20
CA SER A 4 -3.63 -2.62 4.46
C SER A 4 -4.85 -3.37 4.99
N GLU A 5 -5.84 -3.64 4.13
CA GLU A 5 -7.03 -4.44 4.45
C GLU A 5 -6.66 -5.87 4.81
N PHE A 6 -5.74 -6.48 4.05
CA PHE A 6 -5.26 -7.83 4.31
C PHE A 6 -4.58 -7.93 5.69
N LYS A 7 -3.72 -6.97 6.02
CA LYS A 7 -3.07 -6.89 7.33
C LYS A 7 -4.09 -6.82 8.46
N GLN A 8 -5.08 -5.93 8.35
CA GLN A 8 -6.14 -5.79 9.36
C GLN A 8 -6.93 -7.09 9.52
N ALA A 9 -7.32 -7.74 8.42
CA ALA A 9 -8.07 -8.99 8.48
C ALA A 9 -7.27 -10.14 9.13
N VAL A 10 -5.95 -10.21 8.89
CA VAL A 10 -5.05 -11.17 9.55
C VAL A 10 -4.96 -10.90 11.05
N GLU A 11 -4.87 -9.63 11.45
CA GLU A 11 -4.85 -9.22 12.86
C GLU A 11 -6.20 -9.50 13.56
N GLU A 12 -7.34 -9.34 12.88
CA GLU A 12 -8.67 -9.62 13.41
C GLU A 12 -8.89 -11.10 13.74
N ILE A 13 -8.30 -12.01 12.96
CA ILE A 13 -8.30 -13.45 13.29
C ILE A 13 -7.23 -13.81 14.34
N GLY A 14 -6.53 -12.82 14.91
CA GLY A 14 -5.55 -12.98 15.98
C GLY A 14 -4.22 -13.56 15.51
N LEU A 15 -3.77 -13.19 14.32
CA LEU A 15 -2.46 -13.55 13.77
C LEU A 15 -1.67 -12.28 13.44
N ASP A 16 -0.34 -12.39 13.39
CA ASP A 16 0.54 -11.27 13.04
C ASP A 16 0.98 -11.35 11.58
N LEU A 17 0.97 -10.23 10.86
CA LEU A 17 1.56 -10.12 9.52
C LEU A 17 2.95 -9.45 9.60
N GLY A 18 3.99 -10.21 9.29
CA GLY A 18 5.35 -9.72 9.12
C GLY A 18 5.75 -9.64 7.64
N SER A 19 6.76 -8.81 7.38
CA SER A 19 7.38 -8.67 6.05
C SER A 19 8.78 -9.28 6.09
N VAL A 20 9.13 -10.13 5.12
CA VAL A 20 10.47 -10.72 5.04
C VAL A 20 11.14 -10.39 3.71
N GLY A 21 12.30 -9.75 3.81
CA GLY A 21 13.21 -9.37 2.74
C GLY A 21 14.02 -8.13 3.11
N SER A 22 14.80 -7.59 2.18
CA SER A 22 15.49 -6.31 2.38
C SER A 22 14.56 -5.13 2.10
N GLU A 23 14.94 -3.90 2.50
CA GLU A 23 14.24 -2.66 2.09
C GLU A 23 14.03 -2.58 0.57
N THR A 24 14.90 -3.22 -0.21
CA THR A 24 14.86 -3.24 -1.67
C THR A 24 14.18 -4.48 -2.26
N SER A 25 13.88 -5.51 -1.45
CA SER A 25 13.50 -6.85 -1.92
C SER A 25 12.61 -7.61 -0.91
N VAL A 26 11.62 -6.95 -0.31
CA VAL A 26 10.56 -7.67 0.42
C VAL A 26 9.76 -8.47 -0.61
N ASN A 27 9.98 -9.79 -0.63
CA ASN A 27 9.37 -10.67 -1.64
C ASN A 27 8.15 -11.43 -1.10
N MET A 28 7.98 -11.46 0.22
CA MET A 28 6.88 -12.19 0.85
C MET A 28 6.43 -11.56 2.15
N TYR A 29 5.15 -11.77 2.45
CA TYR A 29 4.61 -11.63 3.79
C TYR A 29 4.60 -12.99 4.48
N MET A 30 4.94 -12.99 5.76
CA MET A 30 4.83 -14.15 6.64
C MET A 30 3.77 -13.88 7.68
N ILE A 31 2.89 -14.85 7.91
CA ILE A 31 1.85 -14.82 8.92
C ILE A 31 2.34 -15.66 10.09
N PHE A 32 2.28 -15.13 11.30
CA PHE A 32 2.74 -15.80 12.51
C PHE A 32 1.61 -15.92 13.53
N ASP A 33 1.68 -16.99 14.31
CA ASP A 33 0.93 -17.10 15.55
C ASP A 33 1.64 -16.25 16.63
N PRO A 34 0.99 -15.22 17.20
CA PRO A 34 1.63 -14.35 18.18
C PRO A 34 2.04 -15.07 19.47
N ASP A 35 1.34 -16.14 19.85
CA ASP A 35 1.60 -16.86 21.10
C ASP A 35 2.86 -17.74 20.99
N THR A 36 3.03 -18.41 19.86
CA THR A 36 4.16 -19.33 19.63
C THR A 36 5.30 -18.72 18.82
N ARG A 37 5.07 -17.56 18.18
CA ARG A 37 5.94 -16.95 17.16
C ARG A 37 6.26 -17.88 15.98
N GLY A 38 5.48 -18.95 15.80
CA GLY A 38 5.68 -19.88 14.71
C GLY A 38 5.08 -19.37 13.40
N ASP A 39 5.78 -19.57 12.28
CA ASP A 39 5.26 -19.35 10.93
C ASP A 39 3.99 -20.18 10.71
N VAL A 40 2.92 -19.57 10.24
CA VAL A 40 1.64 -20.21 9.96
C VAL A 40 1.40 -20.27 8.46
N ALA A 41 1.71 -19.20 7.75
CA ALA A 41 1.54 -19.10 6.32
C ALA A 41 2.49 -18.08 5.70
N THR A 42 2.69 -18.17 4.40
CA THR A 42 3.49 -17.25 3.60
C THR A 42 2.71 -16.88 2.35
N ILE A 43 2.79 -15.61 1.92
CA ILE A 43 2.26 -15.14 0.64
C ILE A 43 3.30 -14.28 -0.09
N PHE A 44 3.54 -14.60 -1.35
CA PHE A 44 4.52 -13.92 -2.18
C PHE A 44 3.91 -12.64 -2.77
N LYS A 45 4.60 -11.52 -2.60
CA LYS A 45 4.14 -10.19 -3.04
C LYS A 45 4.04 -10.07 -4.55
N ASN A 46 5.05 -10.63 -5.23
CA ASN A 46 5.28 -10.44 -6.66
C ASN A 46 4.79 -11.61 -7.52
N ASP A 47 4.26 -12.66 -6.88
CA ASP A 47 3.75 -13.82 -7.58
C ASP A 47 2.22 -13.79 -7.60
N LEU A 48 1.66 -14.22 -8.73
CA LEU A 48 0.24 -14.56 -8.81
C LEU A 48 0.05 -15.93 -8.15
N TYR A 49 -0.85 -15.99 -7.17
CA TYR A 49 -1.21 -17.23 -6.47
C TYR A 49 -0.08 -17.92 -5.67
N GLY A 50 1.04 -17.24 -5.45
CA GLY A 50 2.12 -17.73 -4.60
C GLY A 50 1.74 -17.66 -3.13
N MET A 51 1.15 -18.72 -2.58
CA MET A 51 0.82 -18.81 -1.16
C MET A 51 1.09 -20.21 -0.61
N ARG A 52 1.39 -20.28 0.68
CA ARG A 52 1.60 -21.52 1.43
C ARG A 52 0.96 -21.38 2.80
N VAL A 53 0.22 -22.40 3.22
CA VAL A 53 -0.16 -22.61 4.62
C VAL A 53 0.72 -23.73 5.16
N SER A 54 1.28 -23.56 6.36
CA SER A 54 2.13 -24.58 6.98
C SER A 54 1.29 -25.80 7.35
N GLY A 55 1.85 -27.01 7.16
CA GLY A 55 1.13 -28.26 7.38
C GLY A 55 0.73 -28.52 8.84
N ASP A 56 1.37 -27.84 9.77
CA ASP A 56 1.09 -27.87 11.21
C ASP A 56 0.32 -26.64 11.70
N ALA A 57 -0.10 -25.73 10.80
CA ALA A 57 -0.88 -24.55 11.15
C ALA A 57 -2.19 -24.93 11.85
N SER A 58 -2.95 -25.89 11.30
CA SER A 58 -4.23 -26.33 11.86
C SER A 58 -4.13 -26.87 13.28
N ASN A 59 -3.03 -27.54 13.61
CA ASN A 59 -2.78 -28.03 14.96
C ASN A 59 -2.46 -26.90 15.95
N ARG A 60 -1.85 -25.80 15.47
CA ARG A 60 -1.46 -24.67 16.31
C ARG A 60 -2.58 -23.66 16.52
N ILE A 61 -3.24 -23.27 15.44
CA ILE A 61 -4.22 -22.17 15.46
C ILE A 61 -5.68 -22.66 15.38
N GLY A 62 -5.90 -23.96 15.18
CA GLY A 62 -7.21 -24.58 15.01
C GLY A 62 -7.70 -24.63 13.56
N GLU A 63 -8.58 -25.58 13.26
CA GLU A 63 -9.13 -25.78 11.90
C GLU A 63 -9.96 -24.59 11.41
N GLU A 64 -10.80 -24.01 12.27
CA GLU A 64 -11.67 -22.88 11.92
C GLU A 64 -10.84 -21.67 11.50
N LYS A 65 -9.88 -21.26 12.33
CA LYS A 65 -8.98 -20.15 12.02
C LYS A 65 -8.09 -20.44 10.81
N THR A 66 -7.68 -21.70 10.61
CA THR A 66 -6.92 -22.11 9.42
C THR A 66 -7.75 -21.95 8.15
N LYS A 67 -9.05 -22.26 8.21
CA LYS A 67 -9.97 -22.07 7.09
C LYS A 67 -10.15 -20.58 6.78
N GLU A 68 -10.38 -19.74 7.79
CA GLU A 68 -10.48 -18.29 7.62
C GLU A 68 -9.20 -17.71 7.00
N LEU A 69 -8.02 -18.11 7.52
CA LEU A 69 -6.74 -17.71 6.96
C LEU A 69 -6.59 -18.13 5.49
N PHE A 70 -6.99 -19.35 5.14
CA PHE A 70 -6.92 -19.83 3.76
C PHE A 70 -7.81 -19.00 2.81
N GLU A 71 -9.01 -18.64 3.25
CA GLU A 71 -9.92 -17.78 2.48
C GLU A 71 -9.33 -16.37 2.29
N LEU A 72 -8.75 -15.78 3.35
CA LEU A 72 -8.07 -14.49 3.28
C LEU A 72 -6.87 -14.50 2.33
N LEU A 73 -6.01 -15.52 2.44
CA LEU A 73 -4.86 -15.70 1.55
C LEU A 73 -5.30 -15.83 0.10
N THR A 74 -6.37 -16.59 -0.16
CA THR A 74 -6.91 -16.78 -1.51
C THR A 74 -7.47 -15.47 -2.07
N ALA A 75 -8.21 -14.70 -1.27
CA ALA A 75 -8.77 -13.41 -1.69
C ALA A 75 -7.66 -12.39 -2.01
N TYR A 76 -6.64 -12.29 -1.16
CA TYR A 76 -5.49 -11.42 -1.40
C TYR A 76 -4.67 -11.87 -2.61
N ALA A 77 -4.33 -13.16 -2.71
CA ALA A 77 -3.58 -13.73 -3.83
C ALA A 77 -4.30 -13.59 -5.19
N SER A 78 -5.63 -13.59 -5.17
CA SER A 78 -6.47 -13.39 -6.38
C SER A 78 -6.59 -11.93 -6.80
N THR A 79 -6.22 -10.98 -5.92
CA THR A 79 -6.16 -9.56 -6.28
C THR A 79 -4.94 -9.33 -7.20
N PRO A 80 -5.09 -8.66 -8.36
CA PRO A 80 -3.95 -8.29 -9.21
C PRO A 80 -2.89 -7.50 -8.44
N ILE A 81 -1.61 -7.76 -8.72
CA ILE A 81 -0.48 -7.17 -7.98
C ILE A 81 -0.57 -5.63 -7.93
N GLU A 82 -0.90 -5.00 -9.06
CA GLU A 82 -1.04 -3.55 -9.21
C GLU A 82 -2.16 -2.96 -8.33
N GLU A 83 -3.15 -3.78 -7.97
CA GLU A 83 -4.28 -3.38 -7.14
C GLU A 83 -4.06 -3.64 -5.65
N ARG A 84 -3.02 -4.40 -5.26
CA ARG A 84 -2.74 -4.75 -3.84
C ARG A 84 -2.20 -3.58 -3.05
N GLU A 85 -1.36 -2.74 -3.65
CA GLU A 85 -0.77 -1.59 -2.97
C GLU A 85 -1.66 -0.35 -3.09
N GLU A 86 -1.55 0.53 -2.10
CA GLU A 86 -2.12 1.87 -2.22
C GLU A 86 -1.46 2.59 -3.40
N PRO A 87 -2.22 3.36 -4.21
CA PRO A 87 -1.65 4.12 -5.29
C PRO A 87 -0.53 5.02 -4.77
N LYS A 88 0.67 4.89 -5.36
CA LYS A 88 1.78 5.78 -5.05
C LYS A 88 1.36 7.23 -5.25
N LYS A 89 1.73 8.06 -4.30
CA LYS A 89 1.49 9.50 -4.35
C LYS A 89 2.79 10.22 -4.61
N TYR A 90 2.71 11.32 -5.36
CA TYR A 90 3.84 12.13 -5.78
C TYR A 90 3.58 13.58 -5.40
N TYR A 91 4.63 14.28 -5.01
CA TYR A 91 4.66 15.73 -5.08
C TYR A 91 5.06 16.13 -6.49
N VAL A 92 4.28 17.02 -7.11
CA VAL A 92 4.58 17.54 -8.44
C VAL A 92 5.27 18.89 -8.27
N LYS A 93 6.40 19.10 -8.94
CA LYS A 93 7.26 20.29 -8.80
C LYS A 93 7.50 20.97 -10.15
N CYS A 94 7.36 22.29 -10.18
CA CYS A 94 7.68 23.09 -11.36
C CYS A 94 9.20 23.33 -11.43
N PRO A 95 9.90 22.98 -12.52
CA PRO A 95 11.35 23.14 -12.62
C PRO A 95 11.79 24.61 -12.72
N ILE A 96 10.89 25.52 -13.11
CA ILE A 96 11.20 26.95 -13.30
C ILE A 96 11.16 27.69 -11.96
N THR A 97 10.12 27.45 -11.16
CA THR A 97 9.90 28.16 -9.88
C THR A 97 10.43 27.38 -8.67
N ASP A 98 10.76 26.10 -8.87
CA ASP A 98 11.13 25.15 -7.82
C ASP A 98 10.05 24.93 -6.74
N PHE A 99 8.79 25.29 -7.05
CA PHE A 99 7.66 25.14 -6.14
C PHE A 99 6.84 23.88 -6.44
N TYR A 100 6.17 23.36 -5.40
CA TYR A 100 5.26 22.23 -5.52
C TYR A 100 3.85 22.67 -5.92
N LEU A 101 3.17 21.81 -6.66
CA LEU A 101 1.79 21.97 -7.05
C LEU A 101 0.88 21.78 -5.84
N LYS A 102 -0.09 22.67 -5.72
CA LYS A 102 -1.13 22.64 -4.71
C LYS A 102 -2.46 22.91 -5.39
N ILE A 103 -3.45 22.07 -5.08
CA ILE A 103 -4.82 22.22 -5.59
C ILE A 103 -5.73 22.31 -4.37
N LYS A 104 -6.63 23.31 -4.35
CA LYS A 104 -7.65 23.35 -3.29
C LYS A 104 -8.59 22.17 -3.52
N LYS A 105 -9.02 21.49 -2.46
CA LYS A 105 -9.94 20.34 -2.60
C LYS A 105 -11.32 20.73 -3.14
N ASP A 106 -11.61 22.02 -3.17
CA ASP A 106 -12.73 22.61 -3.88
C ASP A 106 -12.36 22.71 -5.37
N GLU A 107 -12.95 21.82 -6.17
CA GLU A 107 -12.70 21.59 -7.61
C GLU A 107 -12.79 22.86 -8.47
N SER A 108 -13.34 23.96 -7.92
CA SER A 108 -13.49 25.24 -8.61
C SER A 108 -12.20 26.07 -8.75
N THR A 109 -11.12 25.71 -8.08
CA THR A 109 -9.88 26.53 -8.11
C THR A 109 -8.83 26.03 -9.07
N LYS A 110 -8.22 26.97 -9.80
CA LYS A 110 -7.09 26.70 -10.67
C LYS A 110 -5.91 26.15 -9.86
N PRO A 111 -5.16 25.17 -10.39
CA PRO A 111 -3.94 24.69 -9.75
C PRO A 111 -2.95 25.84 -9.52
N ILE A 112 -2.30 25.86 -8.35
CA ILE A 112 -1.29 26.87 -8.03
C ILE A 112 0.03 26.22 -7.60
N TRP A 113 1.13 26.82 -8.04
CA TRP A 113 2.48 26.46 -7.59
C TRP A 113 2.81 27.27 -6.33
N SER A 114 3.05 26.62 -5.20
CA SER A 114 3.31 27.32 -3.94
C SER A 114 4.19 26.54 -2.98
N ALA A 115 5.22 27.20 -2.45
CA ALA A 115 6.05 26.69 -1.36
C ALA A 115 5.40 26.85 0.03
N SER A 116 4.45 27.78 0.18
CA SER A 116 3.96 28.22 1.50
C SER A 116 2.65 27.58 1.95
N LYS A 117 1.98 26.80 1.09
CA LYS A 117 0.72 26.13 1.44
C LYS A 117 0.97 24.71 1.97
N PRO A 118 0.75 24.46 3.27
CA PRO A 118 0.84 23.12 3.83
C PRO A 118 -0.33 22.25 3.33
N GLU A 119 -0.14 20.94 3.34
CA GLU A 119 -1.26 19.98 3.21
C GLU A 119 -2.28 20.28 4.31
N SER A 120 -3.55 20.40 3.96
CA SER A 120 -4.62 20.63 4.93
C SER A 120 -5.95 20.11 4.39
N GLU A 121 -7.01 20.24 5.18
CA GLU A 121 -8.37 19.93 4.73
C GLU A 121 -8.76 20.70 3.45
N LEU A 122 -8.20 21.91 3.27
CA LEU A 122 -8.49 22.76 2.12
C LEU A 122 -7.54 22.55 0.95
N TRP A 123 -6.33 22.04 1.19
CA TRP A 123 -5.25 22.00 0.20
C TRP A 123 -4.64 20.62 0.06
N LYS A 124 -4.63 20.12 -1.18
CA LYS A 124 -4.00 18.86 -1.58
C LYS A 124 -2.67 19.13 -2.28
N SER A 125 -1.67 18.34 -1.93
CA SER A 125 -0.31 18.45 -2.48
C SER A 125 0.33 17.14 -2.93
N LYS A 126 -0.36 16.03 -2.67
CA LYS A 126 0.07 14.69 -3.02
C LYS A 126 -0.92 14.12 -4.02
N PHE A 127 -0.43 13.64 -5.16
CA PHE A 127 -1.26 13.20 -6.28
C PHE A 127 -0.89 11.80 -6.72
N THR A 128 -1.86 10.99 -7.10
CA THR A 128 -1.60 9.69 -7.73
C THR A 128 -1.17 9.90 -9.19
N ARG A 129 -0.54 8.89 -9.80
CA ARG A 129 -0.21 8.94 -11.23
C ARG A 129 -1.44 9.24 -12.10
N ALA A 130 -2.55 8.56 -11.84
CA ALA A 130 -3.81 8.79 -12.56
C ALA A 130 -4.34 10.23 -12.43
N GLU A 131 -4.14 10.87 -11.27
CA GLU A 131 -4.52 12.27 -11.08
C GLU A 131 -3.61 13.22 -11.87
N ILE A 132 -2.31 12.93 -11.93
CA ILE A 132 -1.34 13.70 -12.71
C ILE A 132 -1.63 13.57 -14.21
N ASP A 133 -1.93 12.35 -14.68
CA ASP A 133 -2.26 12.08 -16.08
C ASP A 133 -3.58 12.74 -16.50
N ALA A 134 -4.48 13.01 -15.55
CA ALA A 134 -5.73 13.72 -15.77
C ALA A 134 -5.59 15.26 -15.75
N PHE A 135 -4.39 15.80 -15.49
CA PHE A 135 -4.19 17.25 -15.54
C PHE A 135 -4.33 17.80 -16.96
N GLU A 136 -5.16 18.82 -17.13
CA GLU A 136 -5.39 19.46 -18.44
C GLU A 136 -4.23 20.37 -18.90
N PHE A 137 -3.18 20.53 -18.09
CA PHE A 137 -2.01 21.34 -18.41
C PHE A 137 -0.78 20.46 -18.71
N PRO A 138 0.20 20.95 -19.50
CA PRO A 138 1.37 20.14 -19.86
C PRO A 138 2.13 19.68 -18.61
N THR A 139 2.27 18.37 -18.42
CA THR A 139 2.99 17.78 -17.29
C THR A 139 4.38 17.26 -17.63
N ASP A 140 4.73 17.19 -18.92
CA ASP A 140 5.99 16.61 -19.44
C ASP A 140 7.28 17.22 -18.89
N HIS A 141 7.23 18.46 -18.40
CA HIS A 141 8.38 19.19 -17.88
C HIS A 141 8.44 19.18 -16.34
N LEU A 142 7.48 18.55 -15.66
CA LEU A 142 7.37 18.58 -14.20
C LEU A 142 8.27 17.51 -13.58
N LYS A 143 8.79 17.82 -12.39
CA LYS A 143 9.52 16.84 -11.57
C LYS A 143 8.55 16.20 -10.59
N GLU A 144 8.67 14.90 -10.41
CA GLU A 144 7.87 14.13 -9.48
C GLU A 144 8.74 13.56 -8.38
N ASP A 145 8.40 13.91 -7.14
CA ASP A 145 9.06 13.37 -5.95
C ASP A 145 8.10 12.39 -5.27
N GLU A 146 8.43 11.10 -5.28
CA GLU A 146 7.61 10.05 -4.63
C GLU A 146 7.48 10.34 -3.13
N VAL A 147 6.24 10.33 -2.63
CA VAL A 147 5.96 10.48 -1.21
C VAL A 147 6.40 9.19 -0.51
N LYS A 148 7.52 9.24 0.19
CA LYS A 148 7.90 8.17 1.12
C LYS A 148 6.85 8.11 2.23
N ASN A 149 6.13 6.99 2.32
CA ASN A 149 5.32 6.71 3.50
C ASN A 149 6.31 6.34 4.60
N ASP A 150 6.56 7.26 5.54
CA ASP A 150 7.17 6.89 6.81
C ASP A 150 6.18 5.97 7.53
N GLU A 151 6.42 4.66 7.47
CA GLU A 151 5.79 3.69 8.36
C GLU A 151 6.26 4.03 9.79
N ARG A 152 5.36 4.66 10.56
CA ARG A 152 5.50 4.88 12.00
C ARG A 152 4.57 3.96 12.75
#